data_AF-A0AAN7ZAM7-F1
#
_entry.id   AF-A0AAN7ZAM7-F1
#
_cell.length_a   1.000
_cell.length_b   1.000
_cell.length_c   1.000
_cell.angle_alpha   90.00
_cell.angle_beta   90.00
_cell.angle_gamma   90.00
#
_symmetry.space_group_name_H-M   'P 1'
#
loop_
_entity.id
_entity.type
_entity.pdbx_description
1 polymer ?
#
loop_
_entity_poly.entity_id
_entity_poly.type
_entity_poly.pdbx_seq_one_letter_code
_entity_poly.pdbx_strand_id
1 'polypeptide(L)'
;MSHSDETIETIHIVYRQNEKLVEAVQVPIEVCKWNDGLIHTFAASAVVRDLEEAYDEINWLTNMPWLEQQDRLYDLKTEAENISCKWSLVSRWTISFSQNPVTGKTFISRLQ
;
A
#
# COMPACT_ATOMS: atom_id res chain seq x y z
N MET A 1 -17.24 -10.75 18.30
CA MET A 1 -16.21 -11.67 17.79
C MET A 1 -14.91 -11.25 18.44
N SER A 2 -14.44 -12.01 19.44
CA SER A 2 -13.06 -11.95 19.98
C SER A 2 -12.09 -12.49 18.90
N HIS A 3 -10.82 -12.13 18.79
CA HIS A 3 -9.82 -11.81 19.81
C HIS A 3 -8.88 -10.71 19.32
N SER A 4 -8.50 -9.82 20.22
CA SER A 4 -7.25 -9.07 20.13
C SER A 4 -6.08 -10.05 20.31
N ASP A 5 -5.34 -10.34 19.25
CA ASP A 5 -4.01 -10.99 19.33
C ASP A 5 -2.95 -9.94 19.72
N GLU A 6 -3.19 -9.22 20.81
CA GLU A 6 -2.21 -8.36 21.46
C GLU A 6 -1.18 -9.27 22.14
N THR A 7 -0.03 -9.48 21.49
CA THR A 7 1.09 -10.18 22.12
C THR A 7 1.94 -9.15 22.85
N ILE A 8 1.94 -9.20 24.18
CA ILE A 8 2.89 -8.42 24.99
C ILE A 8 4.26 -9.11 24.88
N GLU A 9 5.20 -8.48 24.19
CA GLU A 9 6.60 -8.93 24.16
C GLU A 9 7.40 -8.14 25.19
N THR A 10 8.44 -8.75 25.77
CA THR A 10 9.30 -8.08 26.76
C THR A 10 10.68 -7.89 26.17
N ILE A 11 11.13 -6.64 26.07
CA ILE A 11 12.51 -6.35 25.68
C ILE A 11 13.38 -6.14 26.92
N HIS A 12 14.59 -6.71 26.89
CA HIS A 12 15.59 -6.55 27.93
C HIS A 12 16.55 -5.43 27.53
N ILE A 13 16.39 -4.25 28.15
CA ILE A 13 17.26 -3.11 27.85
C ILE A 13 18.46 -3.16 28.81
N VAL A 14 19.62 -3.53 28.28
CA VAL A 14 20.90 -3.42 28.98
C VAL A 14 21.57 -2.12 28.57
N TYR A 15 21.84 -1.24 29.53
CA TYR A 15 22.53 0.03 29.28
C TYR A 15 23.75 0.20 30.18
N ARG A 16 24.72 1.01 29.73
CA ARG A 16 25.93 1.32 30.49
C ARG A 16 25.77 2.61 31.25
N GLN A 17 26.08 2.60 32.53
CA GLN A 17 26.22 3.80 33.35
C GLN A 17 27.58 3.75 34.05
N ASN A 18 28.43 4.76 33.80
CA ASN A 18 29.77 4.87 34.38
C ASN A 18 30.63 3.59 34.22
N GLU A 19 30.74 3.09 32.98
CA GLU A 19 31.52 1.90 32.60
C GLU A 19 31.06 0.56 33.21
N LYS A 20 29.99 0.55 34.02
CA LYS A 20 29.34 -0.67 34.50
C LYS A 20 28.08 -0.95 33.67
N LEU A 21 27.91 -2.22 33.27
CA LEU A 21 26.65 -2.72 32.72
C LEU A 21 25.64 -2.80 33.86
N VAL A 22 24.59 -1.98 33.81
CA VAL A 22 23.52 -1.99 34.81
C VAL A 22 22.39 -2.87 34.28
N GLU A 23 21.78 -3.62 35.20
CA GLU A 23 20.92 -4.76 34.91
C GLU A 23 19.67 -4.40 34.10
N ALA A 24 19.23 -5.39 33.30
CA ALA A 24 18.21 -5.25 32.27
C ALA A 24 16.86 -4.81 32.85
N VAL A 25 16.38 -3.62 32.46
CA VAL A 25 14.99 -3.24 32.73
C VAL A 25 14.10 -4.01 31.75
N GLN A 26 13.18 -4.80 32.28
CA GLN A 26 12.14 -5.48 31.50
C GLN A 26 11.03 -4.47 31.22
N VAL A 27 10.89 -4.07 29.96
CA VAL A 27 9.80 -3.19 29.52
C VAL A 27 8.81 -4.02 28.72
N PRO A 28 7.55 -4.15 29.17
CA PRO A 28 6.51 -4.75 28.35
C PRO A 28 6.22 -3.81 27.18
N ILE A 29 6.40 -4.30 25.96
CA ILE A 29 6.01 -3.62 24.74
C ILE A 29 4.82 -4.34 24.14
N GLU A 30 3.81 -3.57 23.76
CA GLU A 30 2.69 -4.08 23.01
C GLU A 30 3.11 -4.15 21.54
N VAL A 31 3.38 -5.36 21.05
CA VAL A 31 3.72 -5.56 19.64
C VAL A 31 2.40 -5.75 18.89
N CYS A 32 1.93 -4.67 18.29
CA CYS A 32 0.85 -4.74 17.32
C CYS A 32 1.36 -5.57 16.12
N LYS A 33 0.99 -6.85 16.09
CA LYS A 33 1.02 -7.68 14.87
C LYS A 33 -0.06 -7.18 13.91
N TRP A 34 0.03 -5.92 13.51
CA TRP A 34 -0.84 -5.41 12.46
C TRP A 34 -0.51 -6.19 11.20
N ASN A 35 -1.55 -6.79 10.65
CA ASN A 35 -1.55 -7.58 9.43
C ASN A 35 -0.76 -6.82 8.35
N ASP A 36 0.43 -7.31 7.98
CA ASP A 36 1.34 -6.71 6.98
C ASP A 36 0.59 -6.28 5.70
N GLY A 37 -0.53 -6.95 5.39
CA GLY A 37 -1.43 -6.59 4.32
C GLY A 37 -1.89 -5.13 4.30
N LEU A 38 -2.12 -4.48 5.45
CA LEU A 38 -2.53 -3.06 5.48
C LEU A 38 -1.40 -2.13 5.05
N ILE A 39 -0.19 -2.37 5.55
CA ILE A 39 1.00 -1.59 5.17
C ILE A 39 1.28 -1.78 3.68
N HIS A 40 1.20 -3.02 3.18
CA HIS A 40 1.40 -3.29 1.76
C HIS A 40 0.29 -2.70 0.88
N THR A 41 -0.96 -2.71 1.33
CA THR A 41 -2.09 -2.07 0.61
C THR A 41 -1.87 -0.57 0.53
N PHE A 42 -1.43 0.06 1.63
CA PHE A 42 -1.12 1.49 1.64
C PHE A 42 0.05 1.82 0.71
N ALA A 43 1.13 1.03 0.76
CA ALA A 43 2.27 1.19 -0.14
C ALA A 43 1.87 1.00 -1.62
N ALA A 44 1.06 -0.01 -1.92
CA ALA A 44 0.54 -0.24 -3.27
C ALA A 44 -0.34 0.93 -3.74
N SER A 45 -1.17 1.49 -2.86
CA SER A 45 -1.98 2.67 -3.18
C SER A 45 -1.14 3.90 -3.47
N ALA A 46 -0.04 4.11 -2.75
CA ALA A 46 0.90 5.21 -3.02
C ALA A 46 1.59 5.01 -4.39
N VAL A 47 2.10 3.82 -4.67
CA VAL A 47 2.76 3.50 -5.95
C VAL A 47 1.82 3.69 -7.14
N VAL A 48 0.57 3.24 -7.04
CA VAL A 48 -0.43 3.44 -8.11
C VAL A 48 -0.63 4.93 -8.39
N ARG A 49 -0.71 5.75 -7.35
CA ARG A 49 -0.84 7.21 -7.50
C ARG A 49 0.39 7.83 -8.16
N ASP A 50 1.59 7.43 -7.77
CA ASP A 50 2.83 7.93 -8.38
C ASP A 50 2.88 7.57 -9.88
N LEU A 51 2.41 6.38 -10.28
CA LEU A 51 2.31 5.98 -11.68
C LEU A 51 1.27 6.80 -12.45
N GLU A 52 0.13 7.14 -11.83
CA GLU A 52 -0.87 8.04 -12.41
C GLU A 52 -0.33 9.46 -12.62
N GLU A 53 0.40 9.99 -11.65
CA GLU A 53 1.04 11.32 -11.74
C GLU A 53 2.14 11.32 -12.82
N ALA A 54 2.99 10.29 -12.88
CA ALA A 54 4.01 10.14 -13.92
C ALA A 54 3.40 9.98 -15.33
N TYR A 55 2.26 9.30 -15.44
CA TYR A 55 1.53 9.20 -16.70
C TYR A 55 1.09 10.57 -17.20
N ASP A 56 0.52 11.39 -16.30
CA ASP A 56 0.11 12.75 -16.64
C ASP A 56 1.32 13.59 -17.07
N GLU A 57 2.41 13.56 -16.31
CA GLU A 57 3.65 14.29 -16.68
C GLU A 57 4.15 13.94 -18.08
N ILE A 58 4.28 12.65 -18.40
CA ILE A 58 4.73 12.21 -19.73
C ILE A 58 3.74 12.63 -20.81
N ASN A 59 2.44 12.55 -20.55
CA ASN A 59 1.41 12.92 -21.51
C ASN A 59 1.45 14.43 -21.86
N TRP A 60 1.93 15.27 -20.94
CA TRP A 60 2.12 16.71 -21.17
C TRP A 60 3.48 17.07 -21.78
N LEU A 61 4.45 16.15 -21.86
CA LEU A 61 5.76 16.41 -22.47
C LEU A 61 5.62 16.54 -24.00
N THR A 62 5.85 17.75 -24.51
CA THR A 62 5.81 18.06 -25.95
C THR A 62 7.12 17.76 -26.70
N ASN A 63 8.21 17.51 -25.97
CA ASN A 63 9.56 17.33 -26.55
C ASN A 63 10.01 15.87 -26.66
N MET A 64 9.19 14.89 -26.24
CA MET A 64 9.52 13.47 -26.33
C MET A 64 9.13 12.92 -27.71
N PRO A 65 9.94 12.05 -28.32
CA PRO A 65 9.54 11.35 -29.54
C PRO A 65 8.23 10.58 -29.31
N TRP A 66 7.26 10.74 -30.20
CA TRP A 66 5.89 10.20 -30.01
C TRP A 66 5.86 8.70 -29.73
N LEU A 67 6.67 7.89 -30.44
CA LEU A 67 6.76 6.45 -30.21
C LEU A 67 7.24 6.12 -28.78
N GLU A 68 8.32 6.77 -28.34
CA GLU A 68 8.85 6.57 -26.99
C GLU A 68 7.87 7.04 -25.91
N GLN A 69 7.14 8.13 -26.18
CA GLN A 69 6.09 8.63 -25.31
C GLN A 69 4.96 7.62 -25.17
N GLN A 70 4.49 7.03 -26.28
CA GLN A 70 3.42 6.03 -26.24
C GLN A 70 3.84 4.76 -25.51
N ASP A 71 5.05 4.25 -25.76
CA ASP A 71 5.57 3.06 -25.10
C ASP A 71 5.63 3.28 -23.58
N ARG A 72 6.16 4.43 -23.12
CA ARG A 72 6.20 4.76 -21.69
C ARG A 72 4.81 4.91 -21.07
N LEU A 73 3.88 5.58 -21.76
CA LEU A 73 2.51 5.73 -21.27
C LEU A 73 1.81 4.37 -21.16
N TYR A 74 2.09 3.45 -22.09
CA TYR A 74 1.56 2.09 -22.06
C TYR A 74 2.14 1.29 -20.89
N ASP A 75 3.45 1.39 -20.65
CA ASP A 75 4.12 0.70 -19.55
C ASP A 75 3.60 1.17 -18.18
N LEU A 76 3.51 2.49 -17.98
CA LEU A 76 2.99 3.08 -16.74
C LEU A 76 1.55 2.65 -16.46
N LYS A 77 0.70 2.70 -17.49
CA LYS A 77 -0.69 2.25 -17.37
C LYS A 77 -0.75 0.77 -17.00
N THR A 78 -0.02 -0.08 -17.71
CA THR A 78 -0.04 -1.54 -17.51
C THR A 78 0.42 -1.92 -16.11
N GLU A 79 1.49 -1.27 -15.61
CA GLU A 79 1.98 -1.53 -14.26
C GLU A 79 0.98 -1.07 -13.19
N ALA A 80 0.37 0.11 -13.36
CA ALA A 80 -0.65 0.59 -12.42
C ALA A 80 -1.90 -0.30 -12.39
N GLU A 81 -2.35 -0.80 -13.55
CA GLU A 81 -3.44 -1.78 -13.64
C GLU A 81 -3.08 -3.08 -12.91
N ASN A 82 -1.87 -3.59 -13.08
CA ASN A 82 -1.39 -4.82 -12.44
C ASN A 82 -1.36 -4.70 -10.91
N ILE A 83 -0.76 -3.62 -10.39
CA ILE A 83 -0.70 -3.36 -8.94
C ILE A 83 -2.11 -3.18 -8.39
N SER A 84 -2.95 -2.40 -9.08
CA SER A 84 -4.31 -2.14 -8.63
C SER A 84 -5.15 -3.42 -8.57
N CYS A 85 -5.09 -4.27 -9.59
CA CYS A 85 -5.78 -5.56 -9.58
C CYS A 85 -5.25 -6.49 -8.48
N LYS A 86 -3.93 -6.57 -8.30
CA LYS A 86 -3.30 -7.43 -7.28
C LYS A 86 -3.73 -7.07 -5.87
N TRP A 87 -3.90 -5.78 -5.59
CA TRP A 87 -4.25 -5.27 -4.26
C TRP A 87 -5.72 -4.89 -4.12
N SER A 88 -6.57 -5.21 -5.11
CA SER A 88 -7.99 -4.84 -5.15
C SER A 88 -8.23 -3.33 -4.95
N LEU A 89 -7.34 -2.50 -5.50
CA LEU A 89 -7.40 -1.05 -5.43
C LEU A 89 -8.23 -0.50 -6.59
N VAL A 90 -8.97 0.57 -6.31
CA VAL A 90 -9.61 1.39 -7.33
C VAL A 90 -8.60 2.42 -7.81
N SER A 91 -8.39 2.50 -9.11
CA SER A 91 -7.52 3.46 -9.80
C SER A 91 -8.25 4.08 -10.99
N ARG A 92 -7.62 5.00 -11.73
CA ARG A 92 -8.12 5.56 -13.00
C ARG A 92 -8.39 4.48 -14.05
N TRP A 93 -7.64 3.38 -13.99
CA TRP A 93 -7.64 2.31 -14.98
C TRP A 93 -8.32 1.02 -14.53
N THR A 94 -8.68 0.90 -13.24
CA THR A 94 -9.45 -0.24 -12.74
C THR A 94 -10.91 0.12 -12.47
N ILE A 95 -11.78 -0.88 -12.57
CA ILE A 95 -13.20 -0.77 -12.24
C ILE A 95 -13.47 -1.74 -11.10
N SER A 96 -14.12 -1.27 -10.05
CA SER A 96 -14.55 -2.10 -8.93
C SER A 96 -16.01 -2.53 -9.12
N PHE A 97 -16.27 -3.80 -8.87
CA PHE A 97 -17.61 -4.38 -8.88
C PHE A 97 -17.93 -4.89 -7.48
N SER A 98 -19.06 -4.49 -6.92
CA SER A 98 -19.58 -5.09 -5.69
C SER A 98 -21.00 -5.58 -5.93
N GLN A 99 -21.28 -6.82 -5.51
CA GLN A 99 -22.61 -7.40 -5.63
C GLN A 99 -23.27 -7.40 -4.25
N ASN A 100 -24.47 -6.85 -4.17
CA ASN A 100 -25.27 -6.95 -2.95
C ASN A 100 -25.77 -8.40 -2.81
N PRO A 101 -25.36 -9.13 -1.76
CA PRO A 101 -25.71 -10.55 -1.62
C PRO A 101 -27.19 -10.78 -1.31
N VAL A 102 -27.91 -9.75 -0.85
CA VAL A 102 -29.34 -9.81 -0.48
C VAL A 102 -30.22 -9.50 -1.68
N THR A 103 -29.87 -8.47 -2.46
CA THR A 103 -30.72 -8.00 -3.57
C THR A 103 -30.25 -8.49 -4.95
N GLY A 104 -29.08 -9.13 -5.05
CA GLY A 104 -28.45 -9.55 -6.31
C GLY A 104 -27.99 -8.41 -7.21
N LYS A 105 -28.10 -7.15 -6.76
CA LYS A 105 -27.78 -5.96 -7.55
C LYS A 105 -26.27 -5.73 -7.57
N THR A 106 -25.72 -5.44 -8.76
CA THR A 106 -24.31 -5.10 -8.94
C THR A 106 -24.12 -3.59 -8.96
N PHE A 107 -23.18 -3.12 -8.16
CA PHE A 107 -22.70 -1.73 -8.15
C PHE A 107 -21.34 -1.69 -8.84
N ILE A 108 -21.18 -0.72 -9.75
CA ILE A 108 -19.95 -0.49 -10.49
C ILE A 108 -19.40 0.86 -10.02
N SER A 109 -18.18 0.87 -9.52
CA SER A 109 -17.47 2.09 -9.11
C SER A 109 -16.19 2.28 -9.94
N ARG A 110 -15.98 3.53 -10.35
CA ARG A 110 -14.76 4.00 -11.02
C ARG A 110 -14.36 5.33 -10.41
N LEU A 111 -13.06 5.56 -10.21
CA LEU A 111 -12.56 6.89 -9.84
C LEU A 111 -12.67 7.81 -11.08
N GLN A 112 -13.32 8.97 -10.89
CA GLN A 112 -13.43 10.03 -11.91
C GLN A 112 -12.28 11.02 -11.77
#